data_AF-A0A8J7AS08-F1
#
_entry.id   AF-A0A8J7AS08-F1
#
_cell.length_a   1.000
_cell.length_b   1.000
_cell.length_c   1.000
_cell.angle_alpha   90.00
_cell.angle_beta   90.00
_cell.angle_gamma   90.00
#
_symmetry.space_group_name_H-M   'P 1'
#
loop_
_entity.id
_entity.type
_entity.pdbx_description
1 polymer ?
#
loop_
_entity_poly.entity_id
_entity_poly.type
_entity_poly.pdbx_seq_one_letter_code
_entity_poly.pdbx_strand_id
1 'polypeptide(L)'
;MGELEPIFPLKAIVFQGLFLLVAIALEAGLLRQRLYLGFKDSVQYATVINLAATVVGWFAFLLLEPLAPPALEAQIISYVLFDRLTFNSWTTRVGAIVLISGLTAFFVTLLIKLKGLELMMRTAGTWTIPNQPERLSRIQRYARARSGNTDQQQAMGRFSNAVLQANALSFSALLLLLLLRTFAREWS
;
A
#
# COMPACT_ATOMS: atom_id res chain seq x y z
N MET A 1 28.94 17.46 27.30
CA MET A 1 28.51 17.34 25.90
C MET A 1 28.77 15.89 25.50
N GLY A 2 27.77 15.04 25.63
CA GLY A 2 27.89 13.62 25.27
C GLY A 2 27.78 13.51 23.76
N GLU A 3 28.79 12.93 23.12
CA GLU A 3 28.76 12.62 21.70
C GLU A 3 27.61 11.64 21.46
N LEU A 4 26.54 12.12 20.83
CA LEU A 4 25.53 11.28 20.23
C LEU A 4 26.19 10.65 19.02
N GLU A 5 26.80 9.47 19.17
CA GLU A 5 27.14 8.64 18.02
C GLU A 5 25.87 8.48 17.18
N PRO A 6 25.82 9.00 15.94
CA PRO A 6 24.65 8.84 15.10
C PRO A 6 24.58 7.37 14.72
N ILE A 7 23.77 6.59 15.45
CA ILE A 7 23.47 5.21 15.11
C ILE A 7 22.70 5.26 13.79
N PHE A 8 23.41 5.12 12.68
CA PHE A 8 22.82 5.17 11.34
C PHE A 8 21.76 4.06 11.25
N PRO A 9 20.52 4.36 10.86
CA PRO A 9 19.41 3.40 10.85
C PRO A 9 19.51 2.44 9.63
N LEU A 10 20.69 1.88 9.38
CA LEU A 10 20.98 1.01 8.24
C LEU A 10 20.01 -0.18 8.17
N LYS A 11 19.70 -0.76 9.34
CA LYS A 11 18.76 -1.88 9.44
C LYS A 11 17.38 -1.48 8.94
N ALA A 12 16.85 -0.34 9.39
CA ALA A 12 15.54 0.15 8.97
C ALA A 12 15.49 0.41 7.45
N ILE A 13 16.54 1.03 6.89
CA ILE A 13 16.64 1.29 5.45
C ILE A 13 16.63 -0.01 4.64
N VAL A 14 17.43 -1.01 5.05
CA VAL A 14 17.50 -2.31 4.35
C VAL A 14 16.16 -3.05 4.42
N PHE A 15 15.52 -3.10 5.59
CA PHE A 15 14.20 -3.75 5.73
C PHE A 15 13.13 -3.02 4.93
N GLN A 16 13.13 -1.69 4.94
CA GLN A 16 12.20 -0.89 4.14
C GLN A 16 12.41 -1.16 2.64
N GLY A 17 13.66 -1.23 2.19
CA GLY A 17 13.99 -1.59 0.81
C GLY A 17 13.50 -2.99 0.44
N LEU A 18 13.69 -3.97 1.32
CA LEU A 18 13.20 -5.34 1.11
C LEU A 18 11.67 -5.38 1.00
N PHE A 19 10.96 -4.71 1.92
CA PHE A 19 9.50 -4.60 1.89
C PHE A 19 8.99 -3.93 0.61
N LEU A 20 9.67 -2.85 0.19
CA LEU A 20 9.35 -2.17 -1.05
C LEU A 20 9.51 -3.09 -2.27
N LEU A 21 10.62 -3.84 -2.35
CA LEU A 21 10.87 -4.77 -3.45
C LEU A 21 9.83 -5.90 -3.51
N VAL A 22 9.48 -6.48 -2.35
CA VAL A 22 8.44 -7.53 -2.27
C VAL A 22 7.09 -6.98 -2.71
N ALA A 23 6.69 -5.82 -2.22
CA ALA A 23 5.44 -5.18 -2.62
C ALA A 23 5.42 -4.89 -4.13
N ILE A 24 6.49 -4.31 -4.68
CA ILE A 24 6.60 -4.02 -6.12
C ILE A 24 6.46 -5.31 -6.95
N ALA A 25 7.15 -6.39 -6.57
CA ALA A 25 7.12 -7.65 -7.30
C ALA A 25 5.71 -8.27 -7.31
N LEU A 26 5.04 -8.31 -6.15
CA LEU A 26 3.69 -8.85 -6.03
C LEU A 26 2.68 -8.02 -6.81
N GLU A 27 2.73 -6.69 -6.69
CA GLU A 27 1.79 -5.81 -7.38
C GLU A 27 2.02 -5.78 -8.88
N ALA A 28 3.28 -5.73 -9.34
CA ALA A 28 3.58 -5.83 -10.77
C ALA A 28 3.05 -7.14 -11.37
N GLY A 29 3.19 -8.26 -10.65
CA GLY A 29 2.64 -9.55 -11.06
C GLY A 29 1.12 -9.52 -11.19
N LEU A 30 0.43 -8.98 -10.19
CA LEU A 30 -1.03 -8.94 -10.20
C LEU A 30 -1.60 -7.92 -11.19
N LEU A 31 -0.98 -6.75 -11.33
CA LEU A 31 -1.36 -5.74 -12.31
C LEU A 31 -1.20 -6.28 -13.73
N ARG A 32 -0.11 -7.00 -14.02
CA ARG A 32 0.09 -7.68 -15.30
C ARG A 32 -1.03 -8.68 -15.58
N GLN A 33 -1.36 -9.52 -14.60
CA GLN A 33 -2.36 -10.57 -14.77
C GLN A 33 -3.80 -10.01 -14.89
N ARG A 34 -4.13 -8.97 -14.13
CA ARG A 34 -5.49 -8.45 -14.01
C ARG A 34 -5.82 -7.30 -14.95
N LEU A 35 -4.84 -6.47 -15.29
CA LEU A 35 -5.01 -5.31 -16.17
C LEU A 35 -4.42 -5.52 -17.57
N TYR A 36 -3.85 -6.70 -17.85
CA TYR A 36 -3.23 -7.05 -19.13
C TYR A 36 -2.14 -6.07 -19.58
N LEU A 37 -1.47 -5.45 -18.62
CA LEU A 37 -0.36 -4.53 -18.87
C LEU A 37 0.88 -5.29 -19.36
N GLY A 38 1.73 -4.61 -20.13
CA GLY A 38 3.05 -5.13 -20.48
C GLY A 38 3.89 -5.38 -19.22
N PHE A 39 4.87 -6.29 -19.30
CA PHE A 39 5.76 -6.58 -18.17
C PHE A 39 6.47 -5.30 -17.68
N LYS A 40 7.04 -4.53 -18.61
CA LYS A 40 7.72 -3.26 -18.33
C LYS A 40 6.80 -2.26 -17.64
N ASP A 41 5.60 -2.05 -18.19
CA ASP A 41 4.64 -1.08 -17.66
C ASP A 41 4.14 -1.47 -16.27
N SER A 42 3.88 -2.77 -16.05
CA SER A 42 3.45 -3.29 -14.75
C SER A 42 4.48 -3.03 -13.66
N VAL A 43 5.76 -3.34 -13.95
CA VAL A 43 6.87 -3.09 -13.01
C VAL A 43 7.07 -1.60 -12.80
N GLN A 44 7.03 -0.79 -13.86
CA GLN A 44 7.20 0.66 -13.78
C GLN A 44 6.11 1.31 -12.93
N TYR A 45 4.84 1.00 -13.19
CA TYR A 45 3.72 1.54 -12.43
C TYR A 45 3.77 1.09 -10.97
N ALA A 46 3.99 -0.20 -10.70
CA ALA A 46 4.12 -0.70 -9.34
C ALA A 46 5.27 -0.02 -8.58
N THR A 47 6.41 0.19 -9.24
CA THR A 47 7.58 0.86 -8.64
C THR A 47 7.27 2.29 -8.25
N VAL A 48 6.79 3.10 -9.21
CA VAL A 48 6.52 4.53 -8.98
C VAL A 48 5.48 4.71 -7.89
N ILE A 49 4.40 3.91 -7.92
CA ILE A 49 3.29 4.07 -6.98
C ILE A 49 3.68 3.59 -5.58
N ASN A 50 4.40 2.47 -5.44
CA ASN A 50 4.85 2.02 -4.12
C ASN A 50 5.90 2.95 -3.52
N LEU A 51 6.78 3.52 -4.35
CA LEU A 51 7.73 4.53 -3.89
C LEU A 51 7.00 5.81 -3.45
N ALA A 52 6.04 6.29 -4.25
CA ALA A 52 5.23 7.45 -3.89
C ALA A 52 4.44 7.22 -2.60
N ALA A 53 3.81 6.06 -2.44
CA ALA A 53 3.11 5.69 -1.21
C ALA A 53 4.05 5.64 0.00
N THR A 54 5.27 5.13 -0.18
CA THR A 54 6.30 5.11 0.87
C THR A 54 6.71 6.52 1.27
N VAL A 55 6.94 7.40 0.30
CA VAL A 55 7.28 8.81 0.55
C VAL A 55 6.14 9.53 1.28
N VAL A 56 4.90 9.35 0.84
CA VAL A 56 3.72 9.92 1.53
C VAL A 56 3.59 9.36 2.94
N GLY A 57 3.86 8.06 3.14
CA GLY A 57 3.88 7.44 4.45
C GLY A 57 4.91 8.08 5.39
N TRP A 58 6.11 8.35 4.90
CA TRP A 58 7.14 9.07 5.66
C TRP A 58 6.75 10.51 5.97
N PHE A 59 6.17 11.24 5.02
CA PHE A 59 5.65 12.58 5.29
C PHE A 59 4.54 12.57 6.35
N ALA A 60 3.60 11.62 6.24
CA ALA A 60 2.54 11.46 7.24
C ALA A 60 3.11 11.11 8.61
N PHE A 61 4.11 10.23 8.67
CA PHE A 61 4.81 9.90 9.91
C PHE A 61 5.45 11.13 10.55
N LEU A 62 6.23 11.91 9.80
CA LEU A 62 6.91 13.10 10.30
C LEU A 62 5.94 14.20 10.75
N LEU A 63 4.77 14.30 10.12
CA LEU A 63 3.73 15.26 10.52
C LEU A 63 2.97 14.80 11.77
N LEU A 64 2.76 13.49 11.94
CA LEU A 64 2.00 12.91 13.04
C LEU A 64 2.84 12.61 14.28
N GLU A 65 4.15 12.37 14.12
CA GLU A 65 5.11 12.16 15.20
C GLU A 65 4.97 13.20 16.33
N PRO A 66 4.99 14.52 16.09
CA PRO A 66 4.90 15.53 17.16
C PRO A 66 3.53 15.59 17.85
N LEU A 67 2.50 14.97 17.27
CA LEU A 67 1.15 14.89 17.84
C LEU A 67 0.97 13.63 18.71
N ALA A 68 1.95 12.72 18.71
CA ALA A 68 1.87 11.48 19.46
C ALA A 68 2.03 11.72 20.97
N PRO A 69 1.27 11.01 21.83
CA PRO A 69 1.51 11.03 23.26
C PRO A 69 2.95 10.59 23.59
N PRO A 70 3.62 11.18 24.62
CA PRO A 70 5.03 10.91 24.93
C PRO A 70 5.36 9.43 25.16
N ALA A 71 4.39 8.65 25.67
CA ALA A 71 4.54 7.22 25.87
C ALA A 71 4.59 6.40 24.57
N LEU A 72 3.89 6.87 23.52
CA LEU A 72 3.92 6.26 22.19
C LEU A 72 5.13 6.73 21.38
N GLU A 73 5.51 8.00 21.52
CA GLU A 73 6.71 8.57 20.91
C GLU A 73 7.98 7.76 21.29
N ALA A 74 8.18 7.51 22.59
CA ALA A 74 9.31 6.71 23.07
C ALA A 74 9.29 5.26 22.56
N GLN A 75 8.10 4.65 22.41
CA GLN A 75 7.96 3.29 21.85
C GLN A 75 8.18 3.27 20.34
N ILE A 76 7.75 4.29 19.61
CA ILE A 76 7.94 4.42 18.16
C ILE A 76 9.42 4.70 17.84
N ILE A 77 10.08 5.58 18.59
CA ILE A 77 11.51 5.85 18.43
C ILE A 77 12.32 4.60 18.81
N SER A 78 12.00 3.92 19.91
CA SER A 78 12.62 2.63 20.24
C SER A 78 12.34 1.55 19.19
N TYR A 79 11.13 1.59 18.62
CA TYR A 79 10.68 0.99 17.38
C TYR A 79 11.70 1.06 16.26
N VAL A 80 11.84 2.29 15.78
CA VAL A 80 12.51 2.67 14.54
C VAL A 80 14.03 2.68 14.69
N LEU A 81 14.57 3.11 15.83
CA LEU A 81 16.02 3.19 16.09
C LEU A 81 16.60 1.90 16.66
N PHE A 82 15.92 1.27 17.63
CA PHE A 82 16.47 0.15 18.39
C PHE A 82 15.83 -1.20 18.08
N ASP A 83 14.76 -1.21 17.28
CA ASP A 83 14.11 -2.42 16.78
C ASP A 83 13.57 -3.33 17.90
N ARG A 84 13.22 -2.72 19.03
CA ARG A 84 12.66 -3.41 20.21
C ARG A 84 11.18 -3.08 20.36
N LEU A 85 10.32 -3.98 19.90
CA LEU A 85 8.93 -4.06 20.35
C LEU A 85 8.94 -4.76 21.71
N THR A 86 8.88 -4.00 22.80
CA THR A 86 8.69 -4.57 24.12
C THR A 86 7.24 -5.04 24.27
N PHE A 87 6.98 -6.32 23.96
CA PHE A 87 5.68 -6.97 24.20
C PHE A 87 5.26 -6.99 25.68
N ASN A 88 6.17 -6.67 26.60
CA ASN A 88 5.93 -6.63 28.03
C ASN A 88 4.90 -5.55 28.46
N SER A 89 4.47 -4.67 27.54
CA SER A 89 3.50 -3.59 27.77
C SER A 89 2.25 -3.72 26.90
N TRP A 90 1.96 -4.90 26.36
CA TRP A 90 0.80 -5.12 25.49
C TRP A 90 -0.51 -4.95 26.27
N THR A 91 -1.17 -3.82 26.07
CA THR A 91 -2.51 -3.55 26.60
C THR A 91 -3.53 -3.57 25.47
N THR A 92 -4.80 -3.85 25.79
CA THR A 92 -5.90 -3.78 24.82
C THR A 92 -5.95 -2.44 24.08
N ARG A 93 -5.59 -1.34 24.76
CA ARG A 93 -5.51 0.00 24.18
C ARG A 93 -4.41 0.10 23.11
N VAL A 94 -3.20 -0.38 23.40
CA VAL A 94 -2.08 -0.35 22.44
C VAL A 94 -2.39 -1.24 21.23
N GLY A 95 -2.93 -2.44 21.46
CA GLY A 95 -3.36 -3.33 20.37
C GLY A 95 -4.43 -2.68 19.47
N ALA A 96 -5.41 -1.99 20.06
CA ALA A 96 -6.42 -1.26 19.30
C ALA A 96 -5.82 -0.11 18.47
N ILE A 97 -4.88 0.65 19.02
CA ILE A 97 -4.20 1.74 18.31
C ILE A 97 -3.41 1.19 17.10
N VAL A 98 -2.65 0.10 17.29
CA VAL A 98 -1.89 -0.55 16.21
C VAL A 98 -2.81 -1.09 15.12
N LEU A 99 -3.93 -1.71 15.50
CA LEU A 99 -4.90 -2.24 14.54
C LEU A 99 -5.56 -1.11 13.74
N ILE A 100 -5.99 -0.04 14.41
CA ILE A 100 -6.59 1.13 13.76
C ILE A 100 -5.57 1.80 12.84
N SER A 101 -4.33 2.04 13.30
CA SER A 101 -3.30 2.68 12.48
C SER A 101 -2.92 1.83 11.27
N GLY A 102 -2.80 0.50 11.43
CA GLY A 102 -2.54 -0.42 10.33
C GLY A 102 -3.68 -0.42 9.30
N LEU A 103 -4.94 -0.41 9.76
CA LEU A 103 -6.11 -0.35 8.89
C LEU A 103 -6.19 1.00 8.15
N THR A 104 -5.93 2.10 8.84
CA THR A 104 -5.86 3.44 8.23
C THR A 104 -4.75 3.48 7.18
N ALA A 105 -3.55 2.99 7.49
CA ALA A 105 -2.43 2.93 6.56
C ALA A 105 -2.76 2.08 5.32
N PHE A 106 -3.46 0.96 5.49
CA PHE A 106 -3.94 0.13 4.40
C PHE A 106 -4.85 0.92 3.44
N PHE A 107 -5.88 1.58 3.96
CA PHE A 107 -6.84 2.32 3.13
C PHE A 107 -6.23 3.57 2.49
N VAL A 108 -5.41 4.33 3.22
CA VAL A 108 -4.72 5.49 2.65
C VAL A 108 -3.80 5.06 1.51
N THR A 109 -3.03 3.98 1.71
CA THR A 109 -2.16 3.43 0.66
C THR A 109 -2.96 2.94 -0.53
N LEU A 110 -4.10 2.28 -0.31
CA LEU A 110 -5.00 1.84 -1.36
C LEU A 110 -5.54 3.03 -2.19
N LEU A 111 -5.93 4.12 -1.54
CA LEU A 111 -6.41 5.33 -2.23
C LEU A 111 -5.31 5.97 -3.08
N ILE A 112 -4.10 6.09 -2.53
CA ILE A 112 -2.92 6.56 -3.28
C ILE A 112 -2.67 5.67 -4.49
N LYS A 113 -2.75 4.34 -4.33
CA LYS A 113 -2.56 3.39 -5.43
C LYS A 113 -3.62 3.49 -6.51
N LEU A 114 -4.89 3.58 -6.13
CA LEU A 114 -6.00 3.74 -7.07
C LEU A 114 -5.83 4.99 -7.92
N LYS A 115 -5.60 6.14 -7.28
CA LYS A 115 -5.49 7.43 -7.98
C LYS A 115 -4.17 7.60 -8.70
N GLY A 116 -3.08 7.12 -8.12
CA GLY A 116 -1.76 7.11 -8.76
C GLY A 116 -1.76 6.28 -10.04
N LEU A 117 -2.31 5.05 -9.99
CA LEU A 117 -2.36 4.18 -11.16
C LEU A 117 -3.30 4.71 -12.25
N GLU A 118 -4.48 5.19 -11.85
CA GLU A 118 -5.43 5.83 -12.77
C GLU A 118 -4.77 7.01 -13.49
N LEU A 119 -4.08 7.90 -12.76
CA LEU A 119 -3.38 9.05 -13.34
C LEU A 119 -2.28 8.60 -14.31
N MET A 120 -1.41 7.66 -13.89
CA MET A 120 -0.31 7.17 -14.73
C MET A 120 -0.82 6.56 -16.03
N MET A 121 -1.82 5.68 -15.97
CA MET A 121 -2.40 5.04 -17.16
C MET A 121 -3.05 6.06 -18.10
N ARG A 122 -3.73 7.08 -17.55
CA ARG A 122 -4.31 8.18 -18.35
C ARG A 122 -3.22 9.00 -19.05
N THR A 123 -2.15 9.36 -18.34
CA THR A 123 -1.03 10.13 -18.93
C THR A 123 -0.25 9.32 -19.97
N ALA A 124 -0.18 8.00 -19.82
CA ALA A 124 0.51 7.11 -20.75
C ALA A 124 -0.37 6.71 -21.95
N GLY A 125 -1.64 7.11 -22.00
CA GLY A 125 -2.57 6.69 -23.05
C GLY A 125 -2.95 5.20 -23.00
N THR A 126 -2.60 4.49 -21.92
CA THR A 126 -2.89 3.07 -21.70
C THR A 126 -4.22 2.85 -20.95
N TRP A 127 -4.93 3.93 -20.67
CA TRP A 127 -6.24 3.89 -20.03
C TRP A 127 -7.31 3.32 -20.97
N THR A 128 -7.70 2.07 -20.72
CA THR A 128 -8.64 1.32 -21.57
C THR A 128 -10.11 1.47 -21.16
N ILE A 129 -10.41 2.20 -20.07
CA ILE A 129 -11.79 2.38 -19.61
C ILE A 129 -12.45 3.53 -20.40
N PRO A 130 -13.56 3.28 -21.12
CA PRO A 130 -14.22 4.31 -21.93
C PRO A 130 -14.63 5.53 -21.10
N ASN A 131 -14.25 6.73 -21.55
CA ASN A 131 -14.62 7.99 -20.91
C ASN A 131 -16.06 8.44 -21.24
N GLN A 132 -16.65 7.92 -22.32
CA GLN A 132 -18.03 8.21 -22.72
C GLN A 132 -18.79 6.90 -22.91
N PRO A 133 -20.07 6.84 -22.49
CA PRO A 133 -20.92 5.74 -22.87
C PRO A 133 -21.07 5.75 -24.39
N GLU A 134 -20.68 4.66 -25.03
CA GLU A 134 -20.89 4.43 -26.45
C GLU A 134 -22.36 4.74 -26.81
N ARG A 135 -22.62 5.36 -27.97
CA ARG A 135 -24.00 5.67 -28.40
C ARG A 135 -24.73 4.35 -28.72
N LEU A 136 -25.34 3.78 -27.70
CA LEU A 136 -26.03 2.49 -27.81
C LEU A 136 -27.31 2.62 -28.65
N SER A 137 -27.49 1.64 -29.55
CA SER A 137 -28.75 1.38 -30.24
C SER A 137 -29.91 1.18 -29.24
N ARG A 138 -31.16 1.45 -29.67
CA ARG A 138 -32.36 1.29 -28.83
C ARG A 138 -32.47 -0.12 -28.23
N ILE A 139 -32.04 -1.13 -28.97
CA ILE A 139 -32.04 -2.55 -28.56
C ILE A 139 -30.96 -2.79 -27.49
N GLN A 140 -29.76 -2.24 -27.68
CA GLN A 140 -28.66 -2.34 -26.71
C GLN A 140 -28.97 -1.63 -25.40
N ARG A 141 -29.69 -0.50 -25.43
CA ARG A 141 -30.18 0.19 -24.23
C ARG A 141 -31.13 -0.68 -23.40
N TYR A 142 -32.05 -1.38 -24.05
CA TYR A 142 -32.98 -2.29 -23.37
C TYR A 142 -32.25 -3.48 -22.73
N ALA A 143 -31.25 -4.04 -23.42
CA ALA A 143 -30.41 -5.11 -22.88
C ALA A 143 -29.58 -4.64 -21.67
N ARG A 144 -28.99 -3.44 -21.74
CA ARG A 144 -28.18 -2.86 -20.65
C ARG A 144 -29.01 -2.45 -19.43
N ALA A 145 -30.23 -1.96 -19.64
CA ALA A 145 -31.18 -1.67 -18.56
C ALA A 145 -31.55 -2.94 -17.76
N ARG A 146 -31.52 -4.11 -18.42
CA ARG A 146 -31.78 -5.41 -17.79
C ARG A 146 -30.54 -5.99 -17.10
N SER A 147 -29.33 -5.63 -17.53
CA SER A 147 -28.07 -6.11 -16.93
C SER A 147 -27.61 -5.29 -15.71
N GLY A 148 -28.30 -4.20 -15.37
CA GLY A 148 -28.11 -3.44 -14.12
C GLY A 148 -26.83 -2.58 -14.03
N ASN A 149 -25.75 -2.95 -14.71
CA ASN A 149 -24.47 -2.23 -14.71
C ASN A 149 -23.98 -1.91 -16.13
N THR A 150 -23.44 -0.71 -16.31
CA THR A 150 -22.80 -0.28 -17.56
C THR A 150 -21.41 -0.92 -17.73
N ASP A 151 -20.95 -1.11 -18.97
CA ASP A 151 -19.61 -1.67 -19.26
C ASP A 151 -18.48 -0.85 -18.62
N GLN A 152 -18.71 0.47 -18.48
CA GLN A 152 -17.81 1.39 -17.79
C GLN A 152 -17.74 1.08 -16.27
N GLN A 153 -18.88 0.86 -15.61
CA GLN A 153 -18.91 0.46 -14.20
C GLN A 153 -18.25 -0.91 -13.99
N GLN A 154 -18.45 -1.85 -14.92
CA GLN A 154 -17.80 -3.17 -14.86
C GLN A 154 -16.28 -3.07 -15.07
N ALA A 155 -15.82 -2.24 -16.00
CA ALA A 155 -14.39 -1.99 -16.22
C ALA A 155 -13.75 -1.30 -15.01
N MET A 156 -14.41 -0.29 -14.44
CA MET A 156 -13.97 0.39 -13.22
C MET A 156 -13.95 -0.56 -12.02
N GLY A 157 -14.95 -1.43 -11.90
CA GLY A 157 -14.99 -2.47 -10.87
C GLY A 157 -13.83 -3.47 -10.99
N ARG A 158 -13.51 -3.92 -12.21
CA ARG A 158 -12.35 -4.79 -12.47
C ARG A 158 -11.03 -4.11 -12.11
N PHE A 159 -10.86 -2.84 -12.50
CA PHE A 159 -9.69 -2.04 -12.16
C PHE A 159 -9.53 -1.89 -10.63
N SER A 160 -10.57 -1.40 -9.95
CA SER A 160 -10.54 -1.21 -8.50
C SER A 160 -10.30 -2.51 -7.75
N ASN A 161 -10.90 -3.61 -8.19
CA ASN A 161 -10.69 -4.93 -7.59
C ASN A 161 -9.26 -5.44 -7.81
N ALA A 162 -8.67 -5.20 -8.98
CA ALA A 162 -7.27 -5.55 -9.24
C ALA A 162 -6.31 -4.80 -8.29
N VAL A 163 -6.50 -3.49 -8.13
CA VAL A 163 -5.67 -2.67 -7.24
C VAL A 163 -5.90 -3.04 -5.77
N LEU A 164 -7.14 -3.31 -5.36
CA LEU A 164 -7.47 -3.77 -4.02
C LEU A 164 -6.80 -5.11 -3.70
N GLN A 165 -6.91 -6.09 -4.60
CA GLN A 165 -6.27 -7.40 -4.42
C GLN A 165 -4.75 -7.27 -4.37
N ALA A 166 -4.16 -6.40 -5.20
CA ALA A 166 -2.73 -6.15 -5.23
C ALA A 166 -2.27 -5.59 -3.87
N ASN A 167 -2.95 -4.56 -3.38
CA ASN A 167 -2.64 -3.95 -2.08
C ASN A 167 -2.84 -4.94 -0.92
N ALA A 168 -3.94 -5.70 -0.92
CA ALA A 168 -4.22 -6.73 0.09
C ALA A 168 -3.15 -7.82 0.12
N LEU A 169 -2.72 -8.30 -1.05
CA LEU A 169 -1.67 -9.31 -1.17
C LEU A 169 -0.34 -8.78 -0.63
N SER A 170 0.05 -7.57 -1.04
CA SER A 170 1.28 -6.92 -0.53
C SER A 170 1.25 -6.75 0.97
N PHE A 171 0.19 -6.16 1.53
CA PHE A 171 0.07 -5.98 2.99
C PHE A 171 0.09 -7.30 3.74
N SER A 172 -0.57 -8.34 3.20
CA SER A 172 -0.55 -9.67 3.82
C SER A 172 0.84 -10.29 3.81
N ALA A 173 1.57 -10.16 2.69
CA ALA A 173 2.96 -10.62 2.59
C ALA A 173 3.89 -9.85 3.53
N LEU A 174 3.73 -8.53 3.63
CA LEU A 174 4.50 -7.69 4.54
C LEU A 174 4.23 -8.05 6.00
N LEU A 175 2.98 -8.26 6.39
CA LEU A 175 2.62 -8.74 7.73
C LEU A 175 3.25 -10.11 8.02
N LEU A 176 3.21 -11.04 7.06
CA LEU A 176 3.83 -12.35 7.22
C LEU A 176 5.36 -12.25 7.38
N LEU A 177 6.01 -11.38 6.60
CA LEU A 177 7.44 -11.12 6.73
C LEU A 177 7.79 -10.49 8.08
N LEU A 178 6.95 -9.58 8.57
CA LEU A 178 7.10 -8.98 9.90
C LEU A 178 6.97 -10.03 11.00
N LEU A 179 5.98 -10.94 10.91
CA LEU A 179 5.80 -12.04 11.86
C LEU A 179 6.98 -13.01 11.83
N LEU A 180 7.44 -13.42 10.63
CA LEU A 180 8.59 -14.32 10.50
C LEU A 180 9.85 -13.69 11.11
N ARG A 181 10.03 -12.39 10.89
CA ARG A 181 11.13 -11.61 11.48
C ARG A 181 11.06 -11.54 13.00
N THR A 182 9.86 -11.36 13.59
CA THR A 182 9.72 -11.34 15.05
C THR A 182 10.03 -12.72 15.64
N PHE A 183 9.53 -13.80 15.05
CA PHE A 183 9.84 -15.16 15.50
C PHE A 183 11.33 -15.48 15.39
N ALA A 184 11.99 -15.11 14.28
CA ALA A 184 13.42 -15.36 14.10
C ALA A 184 14.31 -14.65 15.14
N ARG A 185 13.85 -13.53 15.71
CA ARG A 185 14.58 -12.79 16.75
C ARG A 185 14.38 -13.30 18.16
N GLU A 186 13.22 -13.89 18.46
CA GLU A 186 12.99 -14.50 19.77
C GLU A 186 13.88 -15.74 20.00
N TRP A 187 14.46 -16.30 18.93
CA TRP A 187 15.31 -17.50 18.94
C TRP A 187 16.81 -17.22 18.88
N SER A 188 17.24 -15.96 18.72
CA SER A 188 18.65 -15.54 18.63
C SER A 188 19.10 -14.76 19.86
#